data_AF-A0A842XSI8-F1
#
_entry.id   AF-A0A842XSI8-F1
#
_cell.length_a   1.000
_cell.length_b   1.000
_cell.length_c   1.000
_cell.angle_alpha   90.00
_cell.angle_beta   90.00
_cell.angle_gamma   90.00
#
_symmetry.space_group_name_H-M   'P 1'
#
loop_
_entity.id
_entity.type
_entity.pdbx_description
1 polymer ?
#
loop_
_entity_poly.entity_id
_entity_poly.type
_entity_poly.pdbx_seq_one_letter_code
_entity_poly.pdbx_strand_id
1 'polypeptide(L)' 'MYKCSRCKEPVRSGMNTVGLQCEKCGSKVFYKERPNVRKSVKGR' A
#
# COMPACT_ATOMS: atom_id res chain seq x y z
N MET A 1 -4.94 2.04 2.29
CA MET A 1 -3.62 2.35 2.86
C MET A 1 -2.54 1.78 1.93
N TYR A 2 -1.31 2.31 1.91
CA TYR A 2 -0.21 1.63 1.22
C TYR A 2 0.48 0.67 2.20
N LYS A 3 0.90 -0.49 1.70
CA LYS A 3 1.56 -1.55 2.47
C LYS A 3 2.91 -1.83 1.86
N CYS A 4 3.96 -1.91 2.68
CA CYS A 4 5.27 -2.26 2.16
C CYS A 4 5.29 -3.70 1.63
N SER A 5 5.90 -3.90 0.46
CA SER A 5 6.06 -5.23 -0.17
C SER A 5 6.86 -6.23 0.68
N ARG A 6 7.88 -5.75 1.40
CA ARG A 6 8.79 -6.61 2.20
C ARG A 6 8.27 -6.85 3.61
N CYS A 7 8.17 -5.79 4.43
CA CYS A 7 7.80 -5.93 5.83
C CYS A 7 6.28 -6.03 6.05
N LYS A 8 5.46 -5.85 5.01
CA LYS A 8 3.99 -5.93 5.10
C LYS A 8 3.38 -4.94 6.11
N GLU A 9 4.12 -3.93 6.52
CA GLU A 9 3.60 -2.91 7.42
C GLU A 9 2.82 -1.85 6.64
N PRO A 10 1.74 -1.32 7.22
CA PRO A 10 1.03 -0.19 6.64
C PRO A 10 1.86 1.09 6.77
N VAL A 11 1.98 1.84 5.68
CA VAL A 11 2.60 3.16 5.68
C VAL A 11 1.59 4.15 6.26
N ARG A 12 1.89 4.69 7.44
CA ARG A 12 1.05 5.65 8.18
C ARG A 12 1.41 7.12 7.89
N SER A 13 2.51 7.37 7.19
CA SER A 13 3.10 8.71 7.09
C SER A 13 2.51 9.50 5.90
N GLY A 14 2.05 10.73 6.18
CA GLY A 14 1.50 11.68 5.20
C GLY A 14 2.44 11.86 4.01
N MET A 15 1.99 11.42 2.84
CA MET A 15 2.85 11.22 1.68
C MET A 15 3.09 12.53 0.92
N ASN A 16 4.15 13.26 1.27
CA ASN A 16 4.85 14.06 0.27
C ASN A 16 5.52 13.07 -0.70
N THR A 17 5.14 13.10 -1.98
CA THR A 17 5.42 12.07 -2.99
C THR A 17 6.89 11.91 -3.40
N VAL A 18 7.82 12.59 -2.72
CA VAL A 18 9.25 12.58 -3.01
C VAL A 18 9.97 11.77 -1.93
N GLY A 19 10.58 10.64 -2.30
CA GLY A 19 11.43 9.86 -1.40
C GLY A 19 10.74 8.81 -0.55
N LEU A 20 9.59 8.27 -0.97
CA LEU A 20 8.86 7.25 -0.22
C LEU A 20 9.72 5.99 -0.03
N GLN A 21 10.20 5.80 1.20
CA GLN A 21 11.00 4.67 1.63
C GLN A 21 10.39 4.10 2.90
N CYS A 22 10.29 2.78 2.99
CA CYS A 22 9.77 2.13 4.18
C CYS A 22 10.73 2.34 5.35
N GLU A 23 10.26 2.96 6.43
CA GLU A 23 11.05 3.25 7.63
C GLU A 23 11.68 2.01 8.27
N LYS A 24 11.01 0.84 8.17
CA LYS A 24 11.49 -0.39 8.81
C LYS A 24 12.47 -1.22 7.98
N CYS A 25 12.33 -1.22 6.65
CA CYS A 25 13.08 -2.14 5.79
C CYS A 25 13.76 -1.49 4.58
N GLY A 26 13.63 -0.17 4.42
CA GLY A 26 14.24 0.59 3.33
C GLY A 26 13.67 0.31 1.94
N SER A 27 12.65 -0.57 1.82
CA SER A 27 12.02 -0.86 0.54
C SER A 27 11.26 0.35 0.01
N LYS A 28 11.34 0.57 -1.30
CA LYS A 28 10.63 1.64 -2.04
C LYS A 28 9.43 1.11 -2.81
N VAL A 29 9.11 -0.18 -2.67
CA VAL A 29 8.00 -0.84 -3.38
C VAL A 29 6.84 -1.07 -2.43
N PHE A 30 5.66 -0.54 -2.80
CA PHE A 30 4.45 -0.56 -1.97
C PHE A 30 3.25 -1.05 -2.77
N TYR A 31 2.32 -1.71 -2.08
CA TYR A 31 1.04 -2.14 -2.63
C TYR A 31 -0.09 -1.32 -2.03
N LYS A 32 -1.10 -0.99 -2.83
CA LYS A 32 -2.33 -0.40 -2.32
C LYS A 32 -3.19 -1.51 -1.72
N GLU A 33 -3.64 -1.29 -0.50
CA GLU A 33 -4.54 -2.21 0.20
C GLU A 33 -5.89 -2.29 -0.53
N ARG A 34 -6.44 -3.51 -0.57
CA ARG A 34 -7.73 -3.76 -1.21
C ARG A 34 -8.82 -2.98 -0.45
N PRO A 35 -9.68 -2.22 -1.14
CA PRO A 35 -10.77 -1.52 -0.48
C PRO A 35 -11.75 -2.53 0.14
N ASN A 36 -12.29 -2.22 1.32
CA ASN A 36 -13.32 -3.02 1.98
C ASN A 36 -14.72 -2.77 1.37
N VAL A 37 -14.77 -2.63 0.04
CA VAL A 37 -16.00 -2.41 -0.71
C VAL A 37 -16.24 -3.65 -1.55
N ARG A 38 -17.45 -4.21 -1.46
CA ARG A 38 -17.84 -5.37 -2.27
C ARG A 38 -17.76 -5.02 -3.74
N LYS A 39 -16.95 -5.77 -4.50
CA LYS A 39 -16.90 -5.67 -5.95
C LYS A 39 -18.09 -6.42 -6.55
N SER A 40 -18.99 -5.73 -7.24
CA SER A 40 -19.99 -6.38 -8.10
C SER A 40 -19.38 -6.65 -9.48
N VAL A 41 -19.51 -7.88 -9.96
CA VAL A 41 -19.05 -8.31 -11.28
C VAL A 41 -20.22 -9.01 -11.95
N LYS A 42 -20.58 -8.60 -13.18
CA LYS A 42 -21.56 -9.33 -13.98
C LYS A 42 -20.86 -10.54 -14.61
N GLY A 43 -21.41 -11.73 -14.38
CA GLY A 43 -21.01 -12.94 -15.10
C GLY A 43 -21.33 -12.80 -16.60
N ARG A 44 -20.60 -13.55 -17.44
CA ARG A 44 -20.93 -13.66 -18.86
C ARG A 44 -22.15 -14.53 -19.07
#